data_AF-A0A800IL52-F1
#
_entry.id   AF-A0A800IL52-F1
#
_cell.length_a   1.000
_cell.length_b   1.000
_cell.length_c   1.000
_cell.angle_alpha   90.00
_cell.angle_beta   90.00
_cell.angle_gamma   90.00
#
_symmetry.space_group_name_H-M   'P 1'
#
loop_
_entity.id
_entity.type
_entity.pdbx_description
1 polymer ?
#
loop_
_entity_poly.entity_id
_entity_poly.type
_entity_poly.pdbx_seq_one_letter_code
_entity_poly.pdbx_strand_id
1 'polypeptide(L)'
;MDLDVPMIAVKLLTGLVIGASIGLTGIGGGVLVLPTLTLLFGLPPTVAVGTANLYSFLCKLSATYFHYKQKTIAFGTSGYFLMGAIPANLAVSIGLTWYAASLQEDEAAWQAFQAVSRLGAEGGAEVLGAEVIGLVPARVLTDAAAAAVRAIVKTQQAIRADISLATEVGKKLFPESDAAMIADVVERDLPYYDASISEEFVLG
;
A
#
# COMPACT_ATOMS: atom_id res chain seq x y z
N MET A 1 0.39 30.85 -18.93
CA MET A 1 -0.55 30.03 -18.15
C MET A 1 -1.87 30.08 -18.89
N ASP A 2 -2.05 29.17 -19.84
CA ASP A 2 -3.35 28.99 -20.47
C ASP A 2 -4.25 28.32 -19.44
N LEU A 3 -5.14 29.13 -18.85
CA LEU A 3 -6.14 28.64 -17.92
C LEU A 3 -7.22 27.93 -18.73
N ASP A 4 -7.04 26.62 -18.94
CA ASP A 4 -8.10 25.77 -19.47
C ASP A 4 -9.22 25.68 -18.42
N VAL A 5 -10.17 26.60 -18.52
CA VAL A 5 -11.43 26.65 -17.77
C VAL A 5 -12.10 25.28 -17.63
N PRO A 6 -12.19 24.43 -18.68
CA PRO A 6 -12.76 23.09 -18.53
C PRO A 6 -11.98 22.18 -17.55
N MET A 7 -10.65 22.25 -17.53
CA MET A 7 -9.82 21.45 -16.62
C MET A 7 -10.01 21.88 -15.16
N ILE A 8 -10.16 23.18 -14.92
CA ILE A 8 -10.44 23.72 -13.59
C ILE A 8 -11.83 23.27 -13.12
N ALA A 9 -12.83 23.32 -14.01
CA ALA A 9 -14.18 22.89 -13.70
C ALA A 9 -14.22 21.41 -13.30
N VAL A 10 -13.51 20.53 -14.01
CA VAL A 10 -13.40 19.10 -13.68
C VAL A 10 -12.79 18.90 -12.30
N LYS A 11 -11.67 19.56 -11.99
CA LYS A 11 -11.01 19.44 -10.67
C LYS A 11 -11.91 19.90 -9.52
N LEU A 12 -12.65 21.00 -9.71
CA LEU A 12 -13.58 21.52 -8.71
C LEU A 12 -14.79 20.58 -8.52
N LEU A 13 -15.36 20.06 -9.60
CA LEU A 13 -16.47 19.10 -9.53
C LEU A 13 -16.06 17.80 -8.84
N THR A 14 -14.90 17.25 -9.21
CA THR A 14 -14.35 16.05 -8.56
C THR A 14 -14.11 16.29 -7.07
N GLY A 15 -13.51 17.43 -6.71
CA GLY A 15 -13.32 17.82 -5.31
C GLY A 15 -14.64 17.99 -4.54
N LEU A 16 -15.67 18.54 -5.17
CA LEU A 16 -17.01 18.70 -4.58
C LEU A 16 -17.66 17.34 -4.30
N VAL A 17 -17.65 16.44 -5.28
CA VAL A 17 -18.25 15.10 -5.16
C VAL A 17 -17.55 14.31 -4.07
N ILE A 18 -16.21 14.24 -4.13
CA ILE A 18 -15.41 13.51 -3.14
C ILE A 18 -15.61 14.10 -1.74
N GLY A 19 -15.60 15.43 -1.62
CA GLY A 19 -15.81 16.09 -0.34
C GLY A 19 -17.20 15.89 0.24
N ALA A 20 -18.24 15.89 -0.59
CA ALA A 20 -19.60 15.57 -0.18
C ALA A 20 -19.71 14.10 0.28
N SER A 21 -19.16 13.16 -0.48
CA SER A 21 -19.15 11.74 -0.12
C SER A 21 -18.42 11.48 1.20
N ILE A 22 -17.24 12.08 1.41
CA ILE A 22 -16.48 11.95 2.66
C ILE A 22 -17.22 12.60 3.82
N GLY A 23 -17.80 13.79 3.62
CA GLY A 23 -18.56 14.49 4.64
C GLY A 23 -19.80 13.73 5.09
N LEU A 24 -20.51 13.07 4.17
CA LEU A 24 -21.70 12.27 4.45
C LEU A 24 -21.38 10.91 5.08
N THR A 25 -20.31 10.25 4.63
CA THR A 25 -19.99 8.88 5.06
C THR A 25 -19.08 8.84 6.30
N GLY A 26 -18.34 9.91 6.57
CA GLY A 26 -17.34 9.93 7.63
C GLY A 26 -16.13 9.01 7.37
N ILE A 27 -16.03 8.41 6.18
CA ILE A 27 -14.91 7.55 5.79
C ILE A 27 -13.65 8.43 5.71
N GLY A 28 -12.57 8.03 6.38
CA GLY A 28 -11.30 8.76 6.37
C GLY A 28 -10.79 8.99 4.95
N GLY A 29 -10.16 10.14 4.68
CA GLY A 29 -9.78 10.54 3.32
C GLY A 29 -8.83 9.58 2.59
N GLY A 30 -8.19 8.65 3.28
CA GLY A 30 -7.31 7.66 2.64
C GLY A 30 -8.00 6.71 1.65
N VAL A 31 -9.30 6.45 1.77
CA VAL A 31 -9.98 5.50 0.87
C VAL A 31 -10.29 6.12 -0.49
N LEU A 32 -10.63 7.41 -0.52
CA LEU A 32 -11.08 8.10 -1.75
C LEU A 32 -10.07 9.16 -2.22
N VAL A 33 -9.48 9.93 -1.31
CA VAL A 33 -8.59 11.04 -1.65
C VAL A 33 -7.25 10.52 -2.15
N LEU A 34 -6.69 9.48 -1.54
CA LEU A 34 -5.40 8.92 -1.97
C LEU A 34 -5.45 8.38 -3.40
N PRO A 35 -6.36 7.45 -3.77
CA PRO A 35 -6.47 6.97 -5.15
C PRO A 35 -6.78 8.08 -6.16
N THR A 36 -7.58 9.09 -5.76
CA THR A 36 -7.85 10.24 -6.63
C THR A 36 -6.58 11.05 -6.88
N LEU A 37 -5.79 11.33 -5.84
CA LEU A 37 -4.58 12.12 -6.00
C LEU A 37 -3.49 11.36 -6.76
N THR A 38 -3.30 10.06 -6.48
CA THR A 38 -2.25 9.26 -7.11
C THR A 38 -2.65 8.79 -8.51
N LEU A 39 -3.81 8.13 -8.66
CA LEU A 39 -4.19 7.49 -9.92
C LEU A 39 -4.85 8.47 -10.90
N LEU A 40 -5.70 9.38 -10.41
CA LEU A 40 -6.43 10.30 -11.31
C LEU A 40 -5.63 11.59 -11.60
N PHE A 41 -4.85 12.08 -10.64
CA PHE A 41 -4.08 13.31 -10.78
C PHE A 41 -2.56 13.12 -10.87
N GLY A 42 -2.05 11.89 -10.77
CA GLY A 42 -0.63 11.58 -10.97
C GLY A 42 0.30 12.21 -9.93
N LEU A 43 -0.19 12.53 -8.73
CA LEU A 43 0.68 13.08 -7.69
C LEU A 43 1.62 11.98 -7.16
N PRO A 44 2.90 12.31 -6.90
CA PRO A 44 3.81 11.40 -6.21
C PRO A 44 3.20 10.90 -4.88
N PRO A 45 3.30 9.61 -4.55
CA PRO A 45 2.67 9.04 -3.36
C PRO A 45 3.02 9.76 -2.06
N THR A 46 4.27 10.22 -1.94
CA THR A 46 4.76 10.97 -0.78
C THR A 46 4.01 12.29 -0.56
N VAL A 47 3.75 13.04 -1.65
CA VAL A 47 2.99 14.29 -1.61
C VAL A 47 1.50 14.00 -1.41
N ALA A 48 0.97 12.99 -2.11
CA ALA A 48 -0.44 12.62 -2.05
C ALA A 48 -0.90 12.22 -0.63
N VAL A 49 -0.11 11.41 0.10
CA VAL A 49 -0.40 11.02 1.49
C VAL A 49 -0.45 12.24 2.41
N GLY A 50 0.52 13.15 2.28
CA GLY A 50 0.55 14.39 3.07
C GLY A 50 -0.67 15.28 2.80
N THR A 51 -1.00 15.49 1.53
CA THR A 51 -2.17 16.28 1.11
C THR A 51 -3.48 15.66 1.59
N ALA A 52 -3.66 14.34 1.47
CA ALA A 52 -4.87 13.65 1.91
C ALA A 52 -5.06 13.74 3.43
N ASN A 53 -3.98 13.67 4.21
CA ASN A 53 -4.01 13.82 5.66
C ASN A 53 -4.37 15.24 6.09
N LEU A 54 -3.76 16.26 5.47
CA LEU A 54 -4.10 17.66 5.74
C LEU A 54 -5.57 17.97 5.41
N TYR A 55 -6.03 17.54 4.24
CA TYR A 55 -7.43 17.64 3.85
C TYR A 55 -8.36 16.97 4.87
N SER A 56 -8.05 15.73 5.25
CA SER A 56 -8.84 14.96 6.23
C SER A 56 -8.89 15.62 7.60
N PHE A 57 -7.79 16.26 8.02
CA PHE A 57 -7.71 17.01 9.27
C PHE A 57 -8.67 18.21 9.24
N LEU A 58 -8.66 19.01 8.17
CA LEU A 58 -9.55 20.16 8.02
C LEU A 58 -11.03 19.76 8.04
N CYS A 59 -11.41 18.70 7.32
CA CYS A 59 -12.79 18.19 7.34
C CYS A 59 -13.23 17.76 8.74
N LYS A 60 -12.33 17.09 9.49
CA LYS A 60 -12.63 16.65 10.87
C LYS A 60 -12.75 17.81 11.85
N LEU A 61 -11.99 18.89 11.67
CA LEU A 61 -12.17 20.11 12.47
C LEU A 61 -13.58 20.69 12.29
N SER A 62 -14.03 20.84 11.04
CA SER A 62 -15.39 21.31 10.74
C SER A 62 -16.46 20.37 11.29
N ALA A 63 -16.31 19.05 11.08
CA ALA A 63 -17.26 18.05 11.59
C ALA A 63 -17.36 18.08 13.11
N THR A 64 -16.22 18.17 13.80
CA THR A 64 -16.14 18.28 15.26
C THR A 64 -16.84 19.55 15.74
N TYR A 65 -16.66 20.69 15.07
CA TYR A 65 -17.35 21.93 15.43
C TYR A 65 -18.88 21.80 15.37
N PHE A 66 -19.42 21.19 14.30
CA PHE A 66 -20.87 20.99 14.18
C PHE A 66 -21.40 19.98 15.21
N HIS A 67 -20.69 18.88 15.46
CA HIS A 67 -21.07 17.90 16.48
C HIS A 67 -20.98 18.48 17.91
N TYR A 68 -20.03 19.39 18.13
CA TYR A 68 -19.93 20.13 19.37
C TYR A 68 -21.16 21.01 19.61
N LYS A 69 -21.59 21.76 18.58
CA LYS A 69 -22.83 22.55 18.63
C LYS A 69 -24.07 21.69 18.87
N GLN A 70 -24.10 20.49 18.31
CA GLN A 70 -25.20 19.51 18.49
C GLN A 70 -25.12 18.75 19.83
N LYS A 71 -24.07 18.94 20.63
CA LYS A 71 -23.80 18.23 21.89
C LYS A 71 -23.77 16.70 21.75
N THR A 72 -23.39 16.20 20.58
CA THR A 72 -23.31 14.76 20.27
C THR A 72 -21.93 14.15 20.56
N ILE A 73 -20.98 14.96 21.06
CA ILE A 73 -19.62 14.51 21.36
C ILE A 73 -19.52 13.88 22.75
N ALA A 74 -19.16 12.59 22.80
CA ALA A 74 -18.79 11.90 24.03
C ALA A 74 -17.35 12.23 24.42
N PHE A 75 -17.14 13.35 25.11
CA PHE A 75 -15.81 13.83 25.50
C PHE A 75 -15.00 12.86 26.37
N GLY A 76 -15.66 12.10 27.26
CA GLY A 76 -14.99 11.09 28.10
C GLY A 76 -14.32 10.01 27.26
N THR A 77 -15.10 9.32 26.42
CA THR A 77 -14.58 8.27 25.53
C THR A 77 -13.59 8.80 24.51
N SER A 78 -13.85 9.99 23.95
CA SER A 78 -12.94 10.64 23.00
C SER A 78 -11.59 10.95 23.64
N GLY A 79 -11.59 11.39 24.91
CA GLY A 79 -10.37 11.64 25.68
C GLY A 79 -9.52 10.38 25.87
N TYR A 80 -10.14 9.25 26.25
CA TYR A 80 -9.43 7.97 26.36
C TYR A 80 -8.84 7.52 25.03
N PHE A 81 -9.58 7.70 23.92
CA PHE A 81 -9.09 7.39 22.58
C PHE A 81 -7.88 8.25 22.20
N LEU A 82 -7.94 9.56 22.44
CA LEU A 82 -6.84 10.49 22.15
C LEU A 82 -5.61 10.18 23.01
N MET A 83 -5.81 9.83 24.28
CA MET A 83 -4.73 9.47 25.19
C MET A 83 -3.98 8.21 24.74
N GLY A 84 -4.63 7.27 24.04
CA GLY A 84 -3.96 6.14 23.40
C GLY A 84 -3.37 6.50 22.04
N ALA A 85 -4.15 7.14 21.18
CA ALA A 85 -3.81 7.36 19.78
C ALA A 85 -2.64 8.33 19.59
N ILE A 86 -2.58 9.43 20.35
CA ILE A 86 -1.52 10.44 20.21
C ILE A 86 -0.15 9.87 20.57
N PRO A 87 0.08 9.30 21.77
CA PRO A 87 1.40 8.78 22.12
C PRO A 87 1.77 7.55 21.30
N ALA A 88 0.81 6.69 20.93
CA ALA A 88 1.08 5.55 20.06
C ALA A 88 1.58 6.02 18.68
N ASN A 89 0.89 6.98 18.06
CA ASN A 89 1.29 7.49 16.75
C ASN A 89 2.66 8.18 16.79
N LEU A 90 2.93 8.94 17.86
CA LEU A 90 4.22 9.60 18.05
C LEU A 90 5.34 8.59 18.31
N ALA A 91 5.11 7.59 19.17
CA ALA A 91 6.08 6.55 19.48
C ALA A 91 6.43 5.71 18.24
N VAL A 92 5.43 5.35 17.43
CA VAL A 92 5.63 4.63 16.17
C VAL A 92 6.40 5.52 15.18
N SER A 93 6.01 6.79 15.02
CA SER A 93 6.69 7.69 14.08
C SER A 93 8.15 7.92 14.48
N ILE A 94 8.43 8.19 15.76
CA ILE A 94 9.80 8.38 16.24
C ILE A 94 10.58 7.07 16.15
N GLY A 95 9.97 5.95 16.58
CA GLY A 95 10.60 4.64 16.56
C GLY A 95 10.96 4.20 15.14
N LEU A 96 10.08 4.44 14.17
CA LEU A 96 10.35 4.15 12.76
C LEU A 96 11.47 5.04 12.20
N THR A 97 11.44 6.35 12.46
CA THR A 97 12.51 7.26 12.01
C THR A 97 13.85 6.90 12.64
N TRP A 98 13.87 6.58 13.94
CA TRP A 98 15.08 6.18 14.64
C TRP A 98 15.60 4.83 14.14
N TYR A 99 14.72 3.85 13.93
CA TYR A 99 15.06 2.56 13.36
C TYR A 99 15.60 2.72 11.93
N ALA A 100 14.91 3.48 11.07
CA ALA A 100 15.36 3.77 9.72
C ALA A 100 16.73 4.46 9.70
N ALA A 101 16.98 5.41 10.62
CA ALA A 101 18.29 6.06 10.75
C ALA A 101 19.38 5.14 11.33
N SER A 102 19.01 4.11 12.09
CA SER A 102 19.94 3.12 12.65
C SER A 102 20.37 2.07 11.62
N LEU A 103 19.56 1.88 10.57
CA LEU A 103 20.00 1.19 9.38
C LEU A 103 20.92 2.17 8.65
N GLN A 104 22.22 1.86 8.57
CA GLN A 104 23.09 2.51 7.60
C GLN A 104 22.42 2.30 6.24
N GLU A 105 21.90 3.38 5.63
CA GLU A 105 21.51 3.35 4.23
C GLU A 105 22.79 3.04 3.47
N ASP A 106 22.98 1.74 3.21
CA ASP A 106 24.02 1.27 2.34
C ASP A 106 23.61 1.76 0.97
N GLU A 107 24.10 2.96 0.61
CA GLU A 107 23.87 3.60 -0.69
C GLU A 107 24.19 2.58 -1.79
N ALA A 108 25.18 1.69 -1.58
CA ALA A 108 25.46 0.61 -2.52
C ALA A 108 24.33 -0.42 -2.61
N ALA A 109 23.61 -0.73 -1.54
CA ALA A 109 22.44 -1.61 -1.55
C ALA A 109 21.21 -0.92 -2.19
N TRP A 110 21.02 0.38 -1.99
CA TRP A 110 19.99 1.15 -2.67
C TRP A 110 20.28 1.27 -4.16
N GLN A 111 21.52 1.57 -4.53
CA GLN A 111 21.99 1.60 -5.92
C GLN A 111 21.96 0.20 -6.56
N ALA A 112 22.24 -0.88 -5.81
CA ALA A 112 22.14 -2.26 -6.30
C ALA A 112 20.67 -2.69 -6.50
N PHE A 113 19.78 -2.35 -5.57
CA PHE A 113 18.34 -2.55 -5.75
C PHE A 113 17.83 -1.78 -6.98
N GLN A 114 18.25 -0.52 -7.14
CA GLN A 114 17.92 0.28 -8.33
C GLN A 114 18.55 -0.25 -9.63
N ALA A 115 19.77 -0.79 -9.57
CA ALA A 115 20.44 -1.37 -10.74
C ALA A 115 19.77 -2.69 -11.17
N VAL A 116 19.40 -3.54 -10.21
CA VAL A 116 18.63 -4.78 -10.46
C VAL A 116 17.23 -4.46 -11.00
N SER A 117 16.57 -3.42 -10.47
CA SER A 117 15.26 -3.00 -10.98
C SER A 117 15.33 -2.44 -12.40
N ARG A 118 16.42 -1.73 -12.76
CA ARG A 118 16.67 -1.22 -14.12
C ARG A 118 17.05 -2.32 -15.11
N LEU A 119 17.84 -3.31 -14.69
CA LEU A 119 18.21 -4.46 -15.54
C LEU A 119 17.02 -5.39 -15.82
N GLY A 120 16.06 -5.46 -14.91
CA GLY A 120 14.78 -6.14 -15.14
C GLY A 120 13.89 -5.45 -16.18
N ALA A 121 14.01 -4.13 -16.34
CA ALA A 121 13.26 -3.34 -17.33
C ALA A 121 13.77 -3.50 -18.77
N GLU A 122 15.08 -3.74 -18.95
CA GLU A 122 15.69 -3.83 -20.29
C GLU A 122 15.65 -5.23 -20.93
N GLY A 123 14.93 -6.20 -20.33
CA GLY A 123 14.63 -7.48 -20.99
C GLY A 123 15.80 -8.47 -21.09
N GLY A 124 16.70 -8.49 -20.10
CA GLY A 124 17.85 -9.41 -20.07
C GLY A 124 17.70 -10.57 -19.08
N ALA A 125 16.86 -11.56 -19.37
CA ALA A 125 16.79 -12.80 -18.58
C ALA A 125 18.05 -13.70 -18.71
N GLU A 126 19.05 -13.30 -19.50
CA GLU A 126 20.21 -14.13 -19.86
C GLU A 126 21.50 -13.85 -19.08
N VAL A 127 21.50 -12.89 -18.13
CA VAL A 127 22.71 -12.54 -17.34
C VAL A 127 22.55 -12.86 -15.85
N LEU A 128 21.83 -13.94 -15.52
CA LEU A 128 21.88 -14.57 -14.18
C LEU A 128 23.18 -15.39 -14.00
N GLY A 129 24.31 -14.80 -14.39
CA GLY A 129 25.64 -15.33 -14.11
C GLY A 129 26.09 -14.93 -12.71
N ALA A 130 26.71 -15.88 -12.01
CA ALA A 130 27.12 -15.90 -10.61
C ALA A 130 27.88 -14.68 -10.00
N GLU A 131 28.08 -13.57 -10.69
CA GLU A 131 28.83 -12.41 -10.20
C GLU A 131 28.01 -11.40 -9.37
N VAL A 132 26.67 -11.37 -9.49
CA VAL A 132 25.83 -10.42 -8.71
C VAL A 132 25.58 -10.90 -7.28
N ILE A 133 25.79 -12.19 -6.99
CA ILE A 133 25.60 -12.79 -5.66
C ILE A 133 26.74 -12.39 -4.70
N GLY A 134 27.84 -11.80 -5.21
CA GLY A 134 29.02 -11.44 -4.43
C GLY A 134 29.06 -10.02 -3.84
N LEU A 135 28.13 -9.12 -4.20
CA LEU A 135 28.23 -7.69 -3.85
C LEU A 135 27.28 -7.20 -2.74
N VAL A 136 26.50 -8.08 -2.10
CA VAL A 136 25.52 -7.67 -1.07
C VAL A 136 25.92 -8.20 0.32
N PRO A 137 26.53 -7.38 1.20
CA PRO A 137 26.72 -7.75 2.59
C PRO A 137 25.53 -7.27 3.44
N ALA A 138 24.34 -7.87 3.29
CA ALA A 138 23.16 -7.54 4.09
C ALA A 138 22.80 -8.68 5.05
N ARG A 139 23.64 -8.89 6.07
CA ARG A 139 23.74 -10.18 6.79
C ARG A 139 22.60 -10.54 7.77
N VAL A 140 21.45 -9.87 7.81
CA VAL A 140 20.36 -10.31 8.73
C VAL A 140 18.94 -10.21 8.16
N LEU A 141 18.65 -9.30 7.21
CA LEU A 141 17.29 -9.14 6.65
C LEU A 141 17.08 -9.77 5.27
N THR A 142 18.14 -10.14 4.53
CA THR A 142 18.02 -10.58 3.13
C THR A 142 17.74 -12.06 2.95
N ASP A 143 18.31 -12.96 3.76
CA ASP A 143 18.08 -14.39 3.58
C ASP A 143 16.64 -14.79 3.88
N ALA A 144 16.07 -14.27 4.96
CA ALA A 144 14.70 -14.53 5.36
C ALA A 144 13.70 -13.88 4.38
N ALA A 145 13.93 -12.63 3.98
CA ALA A 145 13.09 -11.94 3.01
C ALA A 145 13.18 -12.61 1.63
N ALA A 146 14.38 -12.93 1.15
CA ALA A 146 14.57 -13.62 -0.11
C ALA A 146 14.03 -15.06 -0.07
N ALA A 147 14.15 -15.76 1.05
CA ALA A 147 13.53 -17.07 1.23
C ALA A 147 12.00 -16.98 1.25
N ALA A 148 11.44 -15.96 1.91
CA ALA A 148 10.00 -15.70 1.92
C ALA A 148 9.49 -15.39 0.52
N VAL A 149 10.17 -14.52 -0.23
CA VAL A 149 9.83 -14.19 -1.62
C VAL A 149 9.91 -15.43 -2.51
N ARG A 150 10.99 -16.22 -2.43
CA ARG A 150 11.11 -17.49 -3.17
C ARG A 150 9.99 -18.48 -2.82
N ALA A 151 9.62 -18.56 -1.54
CA ALA A 151 8.54 -19.43 -1.09
C ALA A 151 7.18 -18.97 -1.65
N ILE A 152 6.90 -17.68 -1.66
CA ILE A 152 5.67 -17.09 -2.22
C ILE A 152 5.59 -17.36 -3.73
N VAL A 153 6.66 -17.04 -4.47
CA VAL A 153 6.73 -17.26 -5.93
C VAL A 153 6.52 -18.74 -6.28
N LYS A 154 7.22 -19.64 -5.57
CA LYS A 154 7.08 -21.09 -5.80
C LYS A 154 5.66 -21.58 -5.50
N THR A 155 5.03 -21.03 -4.48
CA THR A 155 3.65 -21.38 -4.11
C THR A 155 2.66 -20.90 -5.18
N GLN A 156 2.81 -19.68 -5.68
CA GLN A 156 1.95 -19.15 -6.76
C GLN A 156 2.11 -19.95 -8.05
N GLN A 157 3.34 -20.32 -8.42
CA GLN A 157 3.60 -21.18 -9.59
C GLN A 157 2.98 -22.57 -9.44
N ALA A 158 3.07 -23.17 -8.24
CA ALA A 158 2.45 -24.46 -7.95
C ALA A 158 0.93 -24.41 -8.05
N ILE A 159 0.29 -23.37 -7.49
CA ILE A 159 -1.17 -23.16 -7.58
C ILE A 159 -1.60 -22.92 -9.03
N ARG A 160 -0.78 -22.22 -9.84
CA ARG A 160 -1.07 -21.99 -11.26
C ARG A 160 -0.96 -23.26 -12.10
N ALA A 161 -0.04 -24.16 -11.74
CA ALA A 161 0.13 -25.45 -12.40
C ALA A 161 -1.01 -26.42 -12.03
N ASP A 162 -1.46 -26.39 -10.78
CA ASP A 162 -2.56 -27.22 -10.29
C ASP A 162 -3.32 -26.50 -9.16
N ILE A 163 -4.54 -26.04 -9.48
CA ILE A 163 -5.41 -25.31 -8.56
C ILE A 163 -5.91 -26.22 -7.43
N SER A 164 -5.98 -27.54 -7.65
CA SER A 164 -6.52 -28.49 -6.66
C SER A 164 -5.65 -28.56 -5.39
N LEU A 165 -4.37 -28.21 -5.49
CA LEU A 165 -3.45 -28.04 -4.36
C LEU A 165 -3.97 -27.01 -3.34
N ALA A 166 -4.61 -25.93 -3.79
CA ALA A 166 -5.16 -24.91 -2.90
C ALA A 166 -6.32 -25.46 -2.06
N THR A 167 -7.19 -26.27 -2.67
CA THR A 167 -8.27 -26.97 -1.98
C THR A 167 -7.74 -28.05 -1.03
N GLU A 168 -6.71 -28.80 -1.42
CA GLU A 168 -6.10 -29.83 -0.57
C GLU A 168 -5.50 -29.22 0.71
N VAL A 169 -4.78 -28.10 0.59
CA VAL A 169 -4.26 -27.36 1.75
C VAL A 169 -5.41 -26.75 2.55
N GLY A 170 -6.41 -26.18 1.87
CA GLY A 170 -7.58 -25.56 2.49
C GLY A 170 -8.38 -26.51 3.39
N LYS A 171 -8.52 -27.78 3.01
CA LYS A 171 -9.18 -28.82 3.83
C LYS A 171 -8.56 -29.03 5.21
N LYS A 172 -7.30 -28.63 5.41
CA LYS A 172 -6.62 -28.71 6.73
C LYS A 172 -7.02 -27.59 7.68
N LEU A 173 -7.53 -26.48 7.14
CA LEU A 173 -7.82 -25.25 7.90
C LEU A 173 -9.32 -24.88 7.90
N PHE A 174 -10.06 -25.33 6.90
CA PHE A 174 -11.47 -24.99 6.70
C PHE A 174 -12.36 -26.25 6.63
N PRO A 175 -13.64 -26.14 7.01
CA PRO A 175 -14.63 -27.20 6.78
C PRO A 175 -14.73 -27.60 5.30
N GLU A 176 -15.11 -28.84 5.01
CA GLU A 176 -15.14 -29.37 3.63
C GLU A 176 -16.01 -28.56 2.67
N SER A 177 -17.13 -27.99 3.16
CA SER A 177 -18.02 -27.12 2.37
C SER A 177 -17.32 -25.87 1.85
N ASP A 178 -16.41 -25.31 2.63
CA ASP A 178 -15.77 -24.02 2.36
C ASP A 178 -14.47 -24.23 1.58
N ALA A 179 -13.75 -25.32 1.89
CA ALA A 179 -12.54 -25.71 1.18
C ALA A 179 -12.79 -26.02 -0.31
N ALA A 180 -13.98 -26.52 -0.65
CA ALA A 180 -14.38 -26.77 -2.04
C ALA A 180 -14.49 -25.47 -2.86
N MET A 181 -14.89 -24.35 -2.25
CA MET A 181 -15.02 -23.05 -2.94
C MET A 181 -13.68 -22.33 -3.17
N ILE A 182 -12.60 -22.78 -2.50
CA ILE A 182 -11.28 -22.16 -2.65
C ILE A 182 -10.79 -22.30 -4.10
N ALA A 183 -11.03 -23.44 -4.74
CA ALA A 183 -10.65 -23.65 -6.14
C ALA A 183 -11.34 -22.64 -7.06
N ASP A 184 -12.65 -22.41 -6.88
CA ASP A 184 -13.42 -21.47 -7.69
C ASP A 184 -12.91 -20.03 -7.55
N VAL A 185 -12.53 -19.62 -6.34
CA VAL A 185 -11.95 -18.30 -6.07
C VAL A 185 -10.57 -18.17 -6.71
N VAL A 186 -9.73 -19.19 -6.56
CA VAL A 186 -8.38 -19.22 -7.14
C VAL A 186 -8.44 -19.24 -8.67
N GLU A 187 -9.36 -19.98 -9.27
CA GLU A 187 -9.58 -20.03 -10.72
C GLU A 187 -10.04 -18.67 -11.26
N ARG A 188 -10.99 -18.01 -10.57
CA ARG A 188 -11.43 -16.66 -10.92
C ARG A 188 -10.27 -15.66 -10.90
N ASP A 189 -9.41 -15.75 -9.89
CA ASP A 189 -8.34 -14.79 -9.66
C ASP A 189 -7.03 -15.17 -10.39
N LEU A 190 -6.98 -16.33 -11.05
CA LEU A 190 -5.80 -16.87 -11.74
C LEU A 190 -5.11 -15.87 -12.70
N PRO A 191 -5.82 -15.01 -13.46
CA PRO A 191 -5.20 -14.00 -14.31
C PRO A 191 -4.37 -12.96 -13.53
N TYR A 192 -4.61 -12.80 -12.22
CA TYR A 192 -3.92 -11.86 -11.35
C TYR A 192 -2.80 -12.51 -10.53
N TYR A 193 -2.58 -13.84 -10.66
CA TYR A 193 -1.53 -14.57 -9.96
C TYR A 193 -0.20 -14.44 -10.73
N ASP A 194 0.28 -13.20 -10.83
CA ASP A 194 1.60 -12.89 -11.33
C ASP A 194 2.50 -12.39 -10.19
N ALA A 195 3.63 -13.07 -10.02
CA ALA A 195 4.64 -12.67 -9.06
C ALA A 195 5.56 -11.58 -9.61
N SER A 196 5.47 -11.29 -10.91
CA SER A 196 6.22 -10.23 -11.56
C SER A 196 5.59 -8.88 -11.27
N ILE A 197 6.40 -7.93 -10.82
CA ILE A 197 6.00 -6.54 -10.65
C ILE A 197 6.68 -5.76 -11.77
N SER A 198 5.90 -5.23 -12.71
CA SER A 198 6.44 -4.46 -13.84
C SER A 198 6.90 -3.07 -13.40
N GLU A 199 7.89 -2.52 -14.10
CA GLU A 199 8.41 -1.17 -13.85
C GLU A 199 7.31 -0.10 -13.93
N GLU A 200 6.40 -0.24 -14.92
CA GLU A 200 5.24 0.62 -15.12
C GLU A 200 4.29 0.64 -13.91
N PHE A 201 4.09 -0.50 -13.24
CA PHE A 201 3.24 -0.58 -12.04
C PHE A 201 3.84 0.13 -10.82
N VAL A 202 5.18 0.17 -10.71
CA VAL A 202 5.87 0.78 -9.56
C VAL A 202 6.03 2.29 -9.75
N LEU A 203 6.26 2.74 -10.99
CA LEU A 203 6.51 4.14 -11.30
C LEU A 203 5.23 4.97 -11.46
N GLY A 204 4.07 4.32 -11.68
CA GLY A 204 2.76 4.95 -11.76
C GLY A 204 2.36 5.36 -13.16
#